data_AF-A0A2H0L3S6-F1
#
_entry.id   AF-A0A2H0L3S6-F1
#
_cell.length_a   1.000
_cell.length_b   1.000
_cell.length_c   1.000
_cell.angle_alpha   90.00
_cell.angle_beta   90.00
_cell.angle_gamma   90.00
#
_symmetry.space_group_name_H-M   'P 1'
#
loop_
_entity.id
_entity.type
_entity.pdbx_description
1 polymer ?
#
loop_
_entity_poly.entity_id
_entity_poly.type
_entity_poly.pdbx_seq_one_letter_code
_entity_poly.pdbx_strand_id
1 'polypeptide(L)'
;MLYMINLSPKIFLLKISILKNLTFNIMKKATLIFLIIFVAILLGVYGLGLAYPPVKVNQSTPTSQQATTRQQLTLAEATKHATRADCYLIVSGKVYDVSTYINEHPAGSKSIATRCGKEVTGIFSSIHSNFAWDLLGNYYLSPLASTNAGTSTSGSPTAVLNSLKDAILQKYPSAEVISIKPKSDFYVAKLILSNSLYEIHLTASGDEISREVENDEYDWSSWDTDEDDN
;
A
#
# COMPACT_ATOMS: atom_id res chain seq x y z
N MET A 1 21.76 63.28 -0.08
CA MET A 1 21.84 63.17 -1.55
C MET A 1 22.30 61.76 -1.88
N LEU A 2 21.38 60.80 -1.98
CA LEU A 2 21.70 59.39 -2.24
C LEU A 2 21.73 59.18 -3.77
N TYR A 3 22.90 58.80 -4.29
CA TYR A 3 23.08 58.42 -5.69
C TYR A 3 22.38 57.09 -5.97
N MET A 4 21.23 57.13 -6.63
CA MET A 4 20.56 55.94 -7.15
C MET A 4 21.24 55.53 -8.46
N ILE A 5 22.12 54.53 -8.38
CA ILE A 5 22.81 53.95 -9.54
C ILE A 5 21.78 53.13 -10.32
N ASN A 6 21.21 53.71 -11.38
CA ASN A 6 20.25 53.05 -12.25
C ASN A 6 21.01 52.11 -13.22
N LEU A 7 21.16 50.84 -12.85
CA LEU A 7 21.76 49.83 -13.72
C LEU A 7 20.76 49.43 -14.81
N SER A 8 21.19 49.53 -16.07
CA SER A 8 20.34 49.21 -17.21
C SER A 8 19.80 47.77 -17.17
N PRO A 9 18.56 47.53 -17.63
CA PRO A 9 17.91 46.22 -17.61
C PRO A 9 18.71 45.15 -18.38
N LYS A 10 19.54 45.54 -19.36
CA LYS A 10 20.43 44.63 -20.10
C LYS A 10 21.51 44.00 -19.21
N ILE A 11 22.04 44.73 -18.23
CA ILE A 11 23.06 44.22 -17.30
C ILE A 11 22.44 43.25 -16.29
N PHE A 12 21.19 43.49 -15.90
CA PHE A 12 20.44 42.62 -15.00
C PHE A 12 20.13 41.25 -15.65
N LEU A 13 19.68 41.25 -16.91
CA LEU A 13 19.41 40.00 -17.65
C LEU A 13 20.67 39.20 -17.95
N LEU A 14 21.79 39.86 -18.25
CA LEU A 14 23.08 39.19 -18.47
C LEU A 14 23.55 38.47 -17.19
N LYS A 15 23.40 39.10 -16.02
CA LYS A 15 23.74 38.47 -14.73
C LYS A 15 22.87 37.25 -14.44
N ILE A 16 21.57 37.29 -14.72
CA ILE A 16 20.68 36.14 -14.54
C ILE A 16 21.06 34.98 -15.47
N SER A 17 21.41 35.27 -16.73
CA SER A 17 21.83 34.24 -17.69
C SER A 17 23.14 33.55 -17.27
N ILE A 18 24.14 34.32 -16.82
CA ILE A 18 25.41 33.78 -16.33
C ILE A 18 25.20 32.94 -15.06
N LEU A 19 24.36 33.41 -14.13
CA LEU A 19 24.07 32.68 -12.89
C LEU A 19 23.34 31.35 -13.18
N LYS A 20 22.36 31.35 -14.10
CA LYS A 20 21.64 30.13 -14.50
C LYS A 20 22.54 29.12 -15.22
N ASN A 21 23.43 29.58 -16.10
CA ASN A 21 24.36 28.68 -16.80
C ASN A 21 25.43 28.12 -15.83
N LEU A 22 25.85 28.92 -14.86
CA LEU A 22 26.78 28.49 -13.80
C LEU A 22 26.13 27.44 -12.89
N THR A 23 24.92 27.69 -12.37
CA THR A 23 24.21 26.72 -11.52
C THR A 23 23.87 25.44 -12.27
N PHE A 24 23.47 25.53 -13.53
CA PHE A 24 23.19 24.37 -14.39
C PHE A 24 24.44 23.51 -14.64
N ASN A 25 25.60 24.12 -14.90
CA ASN A 25 26.85 23.39 -15.07
C ASN A 25 27.38 22.78 -13.77
N ILE A 26 27.16 23.43 -12.62
CA ILE A 26 27.53 22.89 -11.31
C ILE A 26 26.66 21.68 -10.97
N MET A 27 25.33 21.77 -11.17
CA MET A 27 24.42 20.66 -10.89
C MET A 27 24.73 19.44 -11.76
N LYS A 28 25.00 19.61 -13.06
CA LYS A 28 25.39 18.50 -13.95
C LYS A 28 26.68 17.80 -13.51
N LYS A 29 27.68 18.55 -13.06
CA LYS A 29 28.93 17.98 -12.53
C LYS A 29 28.69 17.22 -11.22
N ALA A 30 27.85 17.75 -10.33
CA ALA A 30 27.49 17.07 -9.08
C ALA A 30 26.71 15.76 -9.34
N THR A 31 25.77 15.76 -10.29
CA THR A 31 25.04 14.55 -10.70
C THR A 31 25.98 13.49 -11.29
N LEU A 32 26.94 13.90 -12.13
CA LEU A 32 27.92 12.98 -12.72
C LEU A 32 28.86 12.38 -11.66
N ILE A 33 29.31 13.18 -10.69
CA ILE A 33 30.16 12.71 -9.58
C ILE A 33 29.39 11.70 -8.71
N PHE A 34 28.12 11.99 -8.38
CA PHE A 34 27.28 11.07 -7.61
C PHE A 34 27.08 9.73 -8.33
N LEU A 35 26.83 9.75 -9.64
CA LEU A 35 26.66 8.55 -10.44
C LEU A 35 27.95 7.70 -10.49
N ILE A 36 29.12 8.33 -10.61
CA ILE A 36 30.41 7.64 -10.59
C ILE A 36 30.66 6.98 -9.21
N ILE A 37 30.35 7.69 -8.11
CA ILE A 37 30.50 7.14 -6.75
C ILE A 37 29.52 5.98 -6.52
N PHE A 38 28.26 6.10 -6.96
CA PHE A 38 27.26 5.04 -6.85
C PHE A 38 27.67 3.77 -7.62
N VAL A 39 28.17 3.93 -8.85
CA VAL A 39 28.70 2.81 -9.66
C VAL A 39 29.96 2.19 -9.03
N ALA A 40 30.87 3.01 -8.48
CA ALA A 40 32.05 2.52 -7.78
C ALA A 40 31.69 1.74 -6.50
N ILE A 41 30.66 2.16 -5.77
CA ILE A 41 30.15 1.44 -4.60
C ILE A 41 29.50 0.12 -5.04
N LEU A 42 28.67 0.11 -6.08
CA LEU A 42 28.07 -1.13 -6.59
C LEU A 42 29.13 -2.14 -7.07
N LEU A 43 30.15 -1.68 -7.79
CA LEU A 43 31.27 -2.53 -8.21
C LEU A 43 32.15 -2.96 -7.03
N GLY A 44 32.32 -2.10 -6.02
CA GLY A 44 33.04 -2.42 -4.79
C GLY A 44 32.32 -3.48 -3.94
N VAL A 45 31.00 -3.38 -3.80
CA VAL A 45 30.17 -4.37 -3.09
C VAL A 45 30.10 -5.69 -3.87
N TYR A 46 30.15 -5.64 -5.20
CA TYR A 46 30.21 -6.83 -6.06
C TYR A 46 31.60 -7.48 -6.09
N GLY A 47 32.67 -6.69 -5.97
CA GLY A 47 34.06 -7.14 -5.95
C GLY A 47 34.55 -7.59 -4.57
N LEU A 48 33.95 -7.10 -3.48
CA LEU A 48 34.12 -7.63 -2.14
C LEU A 48 33.19 -8.83 -1.99
N GLY A 49 33.60 -9.96 -2.57
CA GLY A 49 32.94 -11.25 -2.39
C GLY A 49 32.81 -11.56 -0.90
N LEU A 50 31.66 -11.21 -0.32
CA LEU A 50 31.25 -11.71 0.96
C LEU A 50 30.97 -13.20 0.74
N ALA A 51 31.99 -14.00 1.00
CA ALA A 51 31.84 -15.39 1.34
C ALA A 51 30.96 -15.45 2.59
N TYR A 52 29.64 -15.44 2.37
CA TYR A 52 28.70 -15.84 3.38
C TYR A 52 29.07 -17.28 3.74
N PRO A 53 29.46 -17.56 4.99
CA PRO A 53 29.66 -18.94 5.39
C PRO A 53 28.36 -19.70 5.11
N PRO A 54 28.42 -20.93 4.58
CA PRO A 54 27.22 -21.73 4.47
C PRO A 54 26.61 -21.84 5.87
N VAL A 55 25.40 -21.32 6.04
CA VAL A 55 24.61 -21.55 7.25
C VAL A 55 24.51 -23.06 7.38
N LYS A 56 25.18 -23.62 8.40
CA LYS A 56 24.96 -25.00 8.78
C LYS A 56 23.57 -25.06 9.42
N VAL A 57 22.57 -25.32 8.57
CA VAL A 57 21.23 -25.68 9.01
C VAL A 57 21.41 -26.96 9.81
N ASN A 58 21.31 -26.84 11.14
CA ASN A 58 21.21 -27.99 12.01
C ASN A 58 19.81 -28.57 11.75
N GLN A 59 19.75 -29.54 10.85
CA GLN A 59 18.55 -30.28 10.52
C GLN A 59 18.16 -31.16 11.71
N SER A 60 17.55 -30.53 12.70
CA SER A 60 16.59 -31.20 13.57
C SER A 60 15.28 -31.27 12.80
N THR A 61 15.24 -32.19 11.85
CA THR A 61 14.05 -32.61 11.11
C THR A 61 12.99 -33.05 12.12
N PRO A 62 11.74 -32.58 11.98
CA PRO A 62 10.65 -33.51 11.82
C PRO A 62 10.10 -33.39 10.41
N THR A 63 10.41 -34.44 9.66
CA THR A 63 9.62 -35.17 8.68
C THR A 63 8.60 -34.38 7.84
N SER A 64 9.00 -34.21 6.57
CA SER A 64 8.24 -34.59 5.37
C SER A 64 6.88 -33.95 5.12
N GLN A 65 6.88 -33.19 4.02
CA GLN A 65 5.85 -33.18 2.97
C GLN A 65 4.45 -32.80 3.40
N GLN A 66 3.97 -31.70 2.83
CA GLN A 66 2.67 -31.74 2.20
C GLN A 66 2.54 -30.68 1.10
N ALA A 67 2.77 -31.12 -0.14
CA ALA A 67 1.99 -30.59 -1.25
C ALA A 67 0.55 -31.10 -1.03
N THR A 68 -0.30 -30.29 -0.41
CA THR A 68 -1.72 -30.58 -0.22
C THR A 68 -2.56 -29.36 -0.56
N THR A 69 -3.43 -29.53 -1.54
CA THR A 69 -4.80 -28.99 -1.57
C THR A 69 -4.97 -27.65 -0.87
N ARG A 70 -4.85 -26.49 -1.57
CA ARG A 70 -5.04 -25.10 -1.07
C ARG A 70 -5.71 -25.05 0.32
N GLN A 71 -4.93 -25.33 1.36
CA GLN A 71 -5.50 -25.60 2.67
C GLN A 71 -5.64 -24.24 3.33
N GLN A 72 -6.86 -23.88 3.69
CA GLN A 72 -7.11 -22.57 4.30
C GLN A 72 -6.26 -22.45 5.57
N LEU A 73 -5.40 -21.45 5.61
CA LEU A 73 -4.57 -21.13 6.78
C LEU A 73 -5.49 -20.61 7.90
N THR A 74 -5.35 -21.16 9.11
CA THR A 74 -6.02 -20.59 10.28
C THR A 74 -5.32 -19.31 10.74
N LEU A 75 -6.03 -18.46 11.48
CA LEU A 75 -5.41 -17.27 12.10
C LEU A 75 -4.22 -17.65 13.00
N ALA A 76 -4.35 -18.74 13.76
CA ALA A 76 -3.30 -19.23 14.65
C ALA A 76 -2.05 -19.72 13.89
N GLU A 77 -2.21 -20.17 12.65
CA GLU A 77 -1.07 -20.52 11.80
C GLU A 77 -0.44 -19.28 11.19
N ALA A 78 -1.26 -18.40 10.62
CA ALA A 78 -0.78 -17.16 10.00
C ALA A 78 0.00 -16.25 10.97
N THR A 79 -0.37 -16.23 12.25
CA THR A 79 0.33 -15.41 13.26
C THR A 79 1.71 -15.93 13.65
N LYS A 80 2.07 -17.17 13.30
CA LYS A 80 3.43 -17.72 13.53
C LYS A 80 4.46 -17.09 12.60
N HIS A 81 4.04 -16.65 11.42
CA HIS A 81 4.86 -16.01 10.40
C HIS A 81 5.02 -14.50 10.71
N ALA A 82 5.69 -14.22 11.83
CA ALA A 82 5.79 -12.89 12.44
C ALA A 82 7.18 -12.25 12.34
N THR A 83 8.05 -12.74 11.45
CA THR A 83 9.43 -12.24 11.32
C THR A 83 9.67 -11.62 9.94
N ARG A 84 10.73 -10.83 9.78
CA ARG A 84 11.04 -10.21 8.47
C ARG A 84 11.35 -11.25 7.39
N ALA A 85 11.97 -12.37 7.75
CA ALA A 85 12.31 -13.43 6.79
C ALA A 85 11.14 -14.38 6.51
N ASP A 86 10.09 -14.30 7.33
CA ASP A 86 8.92 -15.16 7.30
C ASP A 86 7.72 -14.37 7.82
N CYS A 87 7.10 -13.62 6.89
CA CYS A 87 6.17 -12.55 7.19
C CYS A 87 4.86 -12.73 6.43
N TYR A 88 3.82 -13.13 7.16
CA TYR A 88 2.48 -13.15 6.59
C TYR A 88 1.69 -11.91 6.98
N LEU A 89 0.86 -11.44 6.05
CA LEU A 89 -0.14 -10.41 6.31
C LEU A 89 -1.53 -10.98 6.02
N ILE A 90 -2.50 -10.57 6.83
CA ILE A 90 -3.90 -10.89 6.60
C ILE A 90 -4.60 -9.63 6.11
N VAL A 91 -5.15 -9.69 4.90
CA VAL A 91 -5.87 -8.58 4.26
C VAL A 91 -7.17 -9.10 3.67
N SER A 92 -8.29 -8.56 4.14
CA SER A 92 -9.67 -8.91 3.78
C SER A 92 -9.94 -10.42 3.84
N GLY A 93 -9.51 -11.05 4.95
CA GLY A 93 -9.71 -12.49 5.17
C GLY A 93 -8.89 -13.39 4.23
N LYS A 94 -7.90 -12.84 3.55
CA LYS A 94 -6.93 -13.58 2.72
C LYS A 94 -5.54 -13.47 3.37
N VAL A 95 -4.71 -14.49 3.23
CA VAL A 95 -3.35 -14.57 3.77
C VAL A 95 -2.36 -14.37 2.63
N TYR A 96 -1.36 -13.52 2.86
CA TYR A 96 -0.33 -13.16 1.88
C TYR A 96 1.06 -13.35 2.47
N ASP A 97 1.96 -13.98 1.73
CA ASP A 97 3.38 -14.07 2.06
C ASP A 97 4.14 -12.92 1.43
N VAL A 98 4.50 -11.94 2.24
CA VAL A 98 5.20 -10.73 1.77
C VAL A 98 6.69 -10.76 2.10
N SER A 99 7.24 -11.91 2.50
CA SER A 99 8.63 -12.04 2.96
C SER A 99 9.64 -11.51 1.94
N THR A 100 9.38 -11.73 0.66
CA THR A 100 10.22 -11.27 -0.45
C THR A 100 10.01 -9.79 -0.79
N TYR A 101 8.85 -9.22 -0.49
CA TYR A 101 8.49 -7.84 -0.85
C TYR A 101 8.94 -6.78 0.16
N ILE A 102 9.18 -7.16 1.41
CA ILE A 102 9.41 -6.20 2.51
C ILE A 102 10.46 -5.13 2.17
N ASN A 103 11.52 -5.49 1.44
CA ASN A 103 12.60 -4.56 1.11
C ASN A 103 12.25 -3.57 -0.01
N GLU A 104 11.25 -3.89 -0.81
CA GLU A 104 10.81 -3.12 -1.98
C GLU A 104 9.66 -2.18 -1.65
N HIS A 105 9.08 -2.30 -0.45
CA HIS A 105 7.95 -1.48 -0.04
C HIS A 105 8.29 0.03 -0.03
N PRO A 106 7.55 0.88 -0.77
CA PRO A 106 7.87 2.30 -0.93
C PRO A 106 7.95 3.11 0.36
N ALA A 107 7.15 2.76 1.38
CA ALA A 107 7.19 3.40 2.70
C ALA A 107 8.29 2.83 3.63
N GLY A 108 9.20 2.02 3.07
CA GLY A 108 10.32 1.38 3.75
C GLY A 108 9.97 0.10 4.49
N SER A 109 10.93 -0.81 4.62
CA SER A 109 10.73 -2.17 5.14
C SER A 109 10.14 -2.25 6.55
N LYS A 110 10.41 -1.26 7.40
CA LYS A 110 9.95 -1.24 8.80
C LYS A 110 8.42 -1.15 8.92
N SER A 111 7.76 -0.53 7.95
CA SER A 111 6.31 -0.35 7.95
C SER A 111 5.55 -1.69 7.80
N ILE A 112 6.14 -2.66 7.09
CA ILE A 112 5.63 -4.04 7.00
C ILE A 112 6.16 -4.90 8.13
N ALA A 113 7.46 -4.85 8.44
CA ALA A 113 8.10 -5.76 9.39
C ALA A 113 7.47 -5.73 10.80
N THR A 114 6.92 -4.58 11.23
CA THR A 114 6.23 -4.43 12.53
C THR A 114 4.82 -5.06 12.54
N ARG A 115 4.35 -5.53 11.40
CA ARG A 115 3.00 -6.07 11.16
C ARG A 115 2.98 -7.51 10.67
N CYS A 116 4.13 -8.17 10.56
CA CYS A 116 4.18 -9.60 10.25
C CYS A 116 3.33 -10.41 11.24
N GLY A 117 2.58 -11.38 10.71
CA GLY A 117 1.65 -12.23 11.45
C GLY A 117 0.36 -11.53 11.86
N LYS A 118 0.02 -10.36 11.29
CA LYS A 118 -1.14 -9.56 11.72
C LYS A 118 -2.15 -9.30 10.61
N GLU A 119 -3.37 -9.01 11.04
CA GLU A 119 -4.45 -8.45 10.24
C GLU A 119 -4.19 -6.95 10.04
N VAL A 120 -4.21 -6.50 8.77
CA VAL A 120 -3.83 -5.13 8.39
C VAL A 120 -4.78 -4.48 7.38
N THR A 121 -5.97 -5.04 7.12
CA THR A 121 -6.92 -4.49 6.13
C THR A 121 -7.24 -3.04 6.38
N GLY A 122 -7.48 -2.67 7.64
CA GLY A 122 -7.84 -1.31 8.03
C GLY A 122 -6.81 -0.28 7.59
N ILE A 123 -5.53 -0.52 7.88
CA ILE A 123 -4.44 0.40 7.50
C ILE A 123 -4.05 0.27 6.03
N PHE A 124 -4.08 -0.94 5.47
CA PHE A 124 -3.76 -1.14 4.06
C PHE A 124 -4.73 -0.37 3.17
N SER A 125 -6.03 -0.55 3.39
CA SER A 125 -7.11 0.15 2.67
C SER A 125 -7.10 1.67 2.79
N SER A 126 -6.49 2.24 3.84
CA SER A 126 -6.54 3.70 4.06
C SER A 126 -5.42 4.46 3.37
N ILE A 127 -4.36 3.79 2.95
CA ILE A 127 -3.13 4.47 2.47
C ILE A 127 -2.57 3.91 1.16
N HIS A 128 -3.18 2.87 0.58
CA HIS A 128 -2.70 2.21 -0.63
C HIS A 128 -3.66 2.40 -1.81
N SER A 129 -3.09 2.63 -2.99
CA SER A 129 -3.82 2.81 -4.26
C SER A 129 -4.28 1.46 -4.86
N ASN A 130 -5.10 1.52 -5.92
CA ASN A 130 -5.55 0.34 -6.66
C ASN A 130 -4.38 -0.52 -7.18
N PHE A 131 -3.31 0.11 -7.66
CA PHE A 131 -2.11 -0.61 -8.09
C PHE A 131 -1.48 -1.46 -6.97
N ALA A 132 -1.51 -0.97 -5.73
CA ALA A 132 -0.98 -1.73 -4.60
C ALA A 132 -1.87 -2.93 -4.23
N TRP A 133 -3.17 -2.87 -4.49
CA TRP A 133 -4.07 -4.02 -4.37
C TRP A 133 -3.76 -5.10 -5.42
N ASP A 134 -3.52 -4.69 -6.67
CA ASP A 134 -3.12 -5.61 -7.73
C ASP A 134 -1.78 -6.28 -7.41
N LEU A 135 -0.80 -5.49 -6.96
CA LEU A 135 0.52 -5.99 -6.55
C LEU A 135 0.43 -6.96 -5.37
N LEU A 136 -0.44 -6.70 -4.40
CA LEU A 136 -0.67 -7.61 -3.25
C LEU A 136 -1.10 -9.01 -3.72
N GLY A 137 -1.84 -9.10 -4.83
CA GLY A 137 -2.26 -10.36 -5.42
C GLY A 137 -1.10 -11.32 -5.76
N ASN A 138 0.08 -10.80 -6.09
CA ASN A 138 1.28 -11.62 -6.38
C ASN A 138 1.79 -12.40 -5.16
N TYR A 139 1.40 -11.97 -3.96
CA TYR A 139 1.82 -12.54 -2.69
C TYR A 139 0.74 -13.42 -2.05
N TYR A 140 -0.36 -13.66 -2.74
CA TYR A 140 -1.50 -14.42 -2.20
C TYR A 140 -1.13 -15.89 -1.95
N LEU A 141 -1.45 -16.37 -0.74
CA LEU A 141 -1.31 -17.78 -0.37
C LEU A 141 -2.65 -18.51 -0.35
N SER A 142 -3.57 -18.07 0.51
CA SER A 142 -4.82 -18.79 0.75
C SER A 142 -5.92 -17.87 1.32
N PRO A 143 -7.18 -18.30 1.32
CA PRO A 143 -8.18 -17.72 2.20
C PRO A 143 -7.83 -18.05 3.66
N LEU A 144 -8.23 -17.19 4.59
CA LEU A 144 -8.23 -17.51 6.01
C LEU A 144 -9.35 -18.51 6.31
N ALA A 145 -9.05 -19.54 7.11
CA ALA A 145 -10.05 -20.55 7.47
C ALA A 145 -11.17 -19.94 8.30
N SER A 146 -12.41 -20.04 7.81
CA SER A 146 -13.60 -19.72 8.61
C SER A 146 -13.75 -20.80 9.67
N THR A 147 -13.66 -20.41 10.94
CA THR A 147 -14.03 -21.31 12.04
C THR A 147 -15.52 -21.63 11.91
N ASN A 148 -15.84 -22.80 11.37
CA ASN A 148 -17.19 -23.38 11.45
C ASN A 148 -17.46 -23.79 12.90
N ALA A 149 -17.61 -22.81 13.78
CA ALA A 149 -18.22 -22.97 15.08
C ALA A 149 -19.60 -22.34 14.97
N GLY A 150 -20.61 -23.18 14.70
CA GLY A 150 -21.99 -22.77 14.77
C GLY A 150 -22.30 -22.26 16.16
N THR A 151 -22.58 -20.98 16.30
CA THR A 151 -23.55 -20.44 17.25
C THR A 151 -23.95 -19.07 16.75
N SER A 152 -25.18 -18.98 16.25
CA SER A 152 -25.91 -17.72 16.13
C SER A 152 -25.98 -17.09 17.52
N THR A 153 -25.18 -16.07 17.75
CA THR A 153 -25.42 -15.13 18.85
C THR A 153 -25.29 -13.73 18.28
N SER A 154 -26.46 -13.11 18.13
CA SER A 154 -26.63 -11.69 17.88
C SER A 154 -25.79 -10.93 18.90
N GLY A 155 -24.73 -10.26 18.45
CA GLY A 155 -23.80 -9.54 19.33
C GLY A 155 -22.31 -9.64 18.98
N SER A 156 -21.90 -10.57 18.11
CA SER A 156 -20.52 -10.57 17.59
C SER A 156 -20.37 -9.53 16.47
N PRO A 157 -19.39 -8.59 16.53
CA PRO A 157 -19.11 -7.66 15.42
C PRO A 157 -18.91 -8.38 14.08
N THR A 158 -18.37 -9.60 14.12
CA THR A 158 -18.17 -10.44 12.94
C THR A 158 -19.48 -10.96 12.35
N ALA A 159 -20.48 -11.29 13.17
CA ALA A 159 -21.78 -11.76 12.69
C ALA A 159 -22.54 -10.65 11.97
N VAL A 160 -22.50 -9.42 12.50
CA VAL A 160 -23.11 -8.25 11.85
C VAL A 160 -22.41 -7.94 10.53
N LEU A 161 -21.08 -7.97 10.47
CA LEU A 161 -20.33 -7.77 9.23
C LEU A 161 -20.64 -8.83 8.17
N ASN A 162 -20.81 -10.09 8.56
CA ASN A 162 -21.20 -11.16 7.63
C ASN A 162 -22.60 -10.93 7.08
N SER A 163 -23.58 -10.61 7.94
CA SER A 163 -24.94 -10.30 7.48
C SER A 163 -24.99 -9.08 6.55
N LEU A 164 -24.19 -8.04 6.82
CA LEU A 164 -24.08 -6.87 5.94
C LEU A 164 -23.46 -7.23 4.59
N LYS A 165 -22.43 -8.09 4.58
CA LYS A 165 -21.82 -8.58 3.34
C LYS A 165 -22.83 -9.37 2.51
N ASP A 166 -23.60 -10.25 3.14
CA ASP A 166 -24.63 -11.03 2.45
C ASP A 166 -25.73 -10.13 1.87
N ALA A 167 -26.15 -9.10 2.60
CA ALA A 167 -27.12 -8.10 2.11
C ALA A 167 -26.58 -7.32 0.89
N ILE A 168 -25.30 -6.92 0.90
CA ILE A 168 -24.66 -6.24 -0.23
C ILE A 168 -24.61 -7.17 -1.45
N LEU A 169 -24.18 -8.44 -1.27
CA LEU A 169 -24.06 -9.40 -2.37
C LEU A 169 -25.42 -9.83 -2.93
N GLN A 170 -26.46 -9.85 -2.10
CA GLN A 170 -27.83 -10.08 -2.58
C GLN A 170 -28.31 -8.94 -3.49
N LYS A 171 -27.95 -7.68 -3.16
CA LYS A 171 -28.33 -6.50 -3.93
C LYS A 171 -27.43 -6.26 -5.16
N TYR A 172 -26.14 -6.60 -5.03
CA TYR A 172 -25.12 -6.47 -6.07
C TYR A 172 -24.37 -7.80 -6.25
N PRO A 173 -24.95 -8.77 -6.99
CA PRO A 173 -24.35 -10.10 -7.15
C PRO A 173 -22.98 -10.10 -7.83
N SER A 174 -22.68 -9.07 -8.62
CA SER A 174 -21.39 -8.89 -9.29
C SER A 174 -20.40 -8.00 -8.53
N ALA A 175 -20.76 -7.52 -7.33
CA ALA A 175 -19.87 -6.67 -6.56
C ALA A 175 -18.81 -7.48 -5.78
N GLU A 176 -17.57 -6.99 -5.76
CA GLU A 176 -16.55 -7.43 -4.81
C GLU A 176 -16.53 -6.50 -3.61
N VAL A 177 -16.93 -7.00 -2.42
CA VAL A 177 -16.88 -6.23 -1.18
C VAL A 177 -15.44 -6.19 -0.64
N ILE A 178 -14.82 -5.01 -0.67
CA ILE A 178 -13.43 -4.78 -0.25
C ILE A 178 -13.34 -4.67 1.27
N SER A 179 -14.19 -3.84 1.87
CA SER A 179 -14.20 -3.61 3.32
C SER A 179 -15.56 -3.12 3.80
N ILE A 180 -15.93 -3.44 5.04
CA ILE A 180 -17.08 -2.86 5.74
C ILE A 180 -16.57 -2.32 7.07
N LYS A 181 -16.67 -1.00 7.27
CA LYS A 181 -16.20 -0.29 8.46
C LYS A 181 -17.40 0.21 9.27
N PRO A 182 -17.53 -0.14 10.56
CA PRO A 182 -18.52 0.49 11.42
C PRO A 182 -18.16 1.98 11.65
N LYS A 183 -19.16 2.85 11.55
CA LYS A 183 -19.16 4.24 12.02
C LYS A 183 -20.12 4.38 13.22
N SER A 184 -20.27 5.59 13.76
CA SER A 184 -21.08 5.83 14.97
C SER A 184 -22.50 5.30 14.82
N ASP A 185 -23.14 5.56 13.68
CA ASP A 185 -24.57 5.30 13.46
C ASP A 185 -24.87 4.51 12.17
N PHE A 186 -23.84 4.18 11.40
CA PHE A 186 -23.95 3.51 10.10
C PHE A 186 -22.69 2.69 9.79
N TYR A 187 -22.71 1.94 8.69
CA TYR A 187 -21.58 1.17 8.19
C TYR A 187 -21.15 1.73 6.84
N VAL A 188 -19.86 1.75 6.58
CA VAL A 188 -19.31 2.17 5.30
C VAL A 188 -18.71 0.96 4.61
N ALA A 189 -19.32 0.53 3.52
CA ALA A 189 -18.83 -0.54 2.67
C ALA A 189 -18.12 0.04 1.45
N LYS A 190 -16.88 -0.40 1.20
CA LYS A 190 -16.20 -0.17 -0.07
C LYS A 190 -16.34 -1.41 -0.94
N LEU A 191 -16.78 -1.26 -2.18
CA LEU A 191 -16.97 -2.37 -3.11
C LEU A 191 -16.60 -1.99 -4.54
N ILE A 192 -16.12 -2.96 -5.30
CA ILE A 192 -15.87 -2.83 -6.73
C ILE A 192 -17.10 -3.33 -7.46
N LEU A 193 -17.67 -2.49 -8.32
CA LEU A 193 -18.77 -2.87 -9.20
C LEU A 193 -18.45 -2.34 -10.60
N SER A 194 -18.48 -3.21 -11.61
CA SER A 194 -18.19 -2.82 -13.00
C SER A 194 -16.87 -2.05 -13.17
N ASN A 195 -15.82 -2.48 -12.46
CA ASN A 195 -14.49 -1.86 -12.45
C ASN A 195 -14.41 -0.44 -11.85
N SER A 196 -15.46 0.04 -11.17
CA SER A 196 -15.43 1.29 -10.40
C SER A 196 -15.50 1.02 -8.90
N LEU A 197 -14.79 1.83 -8.12
CA LEU A 197 -14.83 1.78 -6.66
C LEU A 197 -16.04 2.57 -6.17
N TYR A 198 -16.86 1.93 -5.35
CA TYR A 198 -18.02 2.53 -4.73
C TYR A 198 -17.86 2.53 -3.22
N GLU A 199 -18.24 3.65 -2.60
CA GLU A 199 -18.49 3.73 -1.17
C GLU A 199 -20.00 3.71 -0.93
N ILE A 200 -20.49 2.76 -0.16
CA ILE A 200 -21.89 2.60 0.20
C ILE A 200 -22.05 2.77 1.71
N HIS A 201 -22.92 3.65 2.13
CA HIS A 201 -23.30 3.79 3.52
C HIS A 201 -24.52 2.91 3.79
N LEU A 202 -24.47 2.12 4.86
CA LEU A 202 -25.46 1.09 5.18
C LEU A 202 -25.96 1.26 6.62
N THR A 203 -27.24 1.00 6.86
CA THR A 203 -27.78 0.85 8.21
C THR A 203 -27.30 -0.45 8.85
N ALA A 204 -27.55 -0.62 10.16
CA ALA A 204 -27.29 -1.90 10.85
C ALA A 204 -28.11 -3.08 10.32
N SER A 205 -29.23 -2.81 9.61
CA SER A 205 -30.04 -3.82 8.92
C SER A 205 -29.54 -4.15 7.51
N GLY A 206 -28.54 -3.43 6.99
CA GLY A 206 -28.02 -3.61 5.63
C GLY A 206 -28.75 -2.80 4.56
N ASP A 207 -29.60 -1.84 4.97
CA ASP A 207 -30.27 -0.94 4.04
C ASP A 207 -29.31 0.15 3.57
N GLU A 208 -29.26 0.40 2.27
CA GLU A 208 -28.43 1.44 1.66
C GLU A 208 -28.96 2.83 1.98
N ILE A 209 -28.12 3.64 2.61
CA ILE A 209 -28.37 5.04 2.95
C ILE A 209 -27.91 5.93 1.79
N SER A 210 -26.72 5.68 1.25
CA SER A 210 -26.14 6.42 0.12
C SER A 210 -25.12 5.56 -0.63
N ARG A 211 -24.85 5.94 -1.89
CA ARG A 211 -23.78 5.38 -2.71
C ARG A 211 -23.05 6.50 -3.42
N GLU A 212 -21.74 6.52 -3.27
CA GLU A 212 -20.84 7.43 -3.95
C GLU A 212 -19.87 6.62 -4.82
N VAL A 213 -19.61 7.07 -6.05
CA VAL A 213 -18.51 6.55 -6.86
C VAL A 213 -17.26 7.26 -6.35
N GLU A 214 -16.27 6.50 -5.89
CA GLU A 214 -14.96 7.06 -5.57
C GLU A 214 -14.23 7.24 -6.91
N ASN A 215 -14.54 8.34 -7.63
CA ASN A 215 -13.77 8.77 -8.78
C ASN A 215 -12.39 9.17 -8.27
N ASP A 216 -11.36 8.42 -8.65
CA ASP A 216 -9.95 8.70 -8.36
C ASP A 216 -9.39 9.88 -9.17
N GLU A 217 -10.24 10.54 -9.96
CA GLU A 217 -9.91 11.74 -10.69
C GLU A 217 -10.05 12.97 -9.79
N TYR A 218 -9.00 13.22 -9.00
CA TYR A 218 -8.71 14.54 -8.47
C TYR A 218 -8.45 15.45 -9.68
N ASP A 219 -9.53 16.01 -10.24
CA ASP A 219 -9.48 17.03 -11.27
C ASP A 219 -8.83 18.28 -10.70
N TRP A 220 -7.51 18.33 -10.84
CA TRP A 220 -6.67 19.46 -10.46
C TRP A 220 -6.82 20.64 -11.44
N SER A 221 -7.69 20.56 -12.46
CA SER A 221 -7.89 21.66 -13.43
C SER A 221 -8.88 22.73 -12.97
N SER A 222 -9.57 22.56 -11.83
CA SER A 222 -10.61 23.50 -11.36
C SER A 222 -10.13 24.65 -10.45
N TRP A 223 -8.83 24.92 -10.32
CA TRP A 223 -8.31 26.04 -9.50
C TRP A 223 -7.57 27.13 -10.31
N ASP A 224 -7.58 27.07 -11.64
CA ASP A 224 -6.86 28.05 -12.50
C ASP A 224 -7.79 29.08 -13.17
N THR A 225 -8.89 29.45 -12.50
CA THR A 225 -9.70 30.61 -12.91
C THR A 225 -9.92 31.56 -11.73
N ASP A 226 -8.82 32.07 -11.16
CA ASP A 226 -8.84 33.39 -10.55
C ASP A 226 -8.81 34.44 -11.69
N GLU A 227 -9.95 34.65 -12.35
CA GLU A 227 -10.23 35.89 -13.08
C GLU A 227 -10.71 36.94 -12.07
N ASP A 228 -9.80 37.45 -11.25
CA ASP A 228 -10.01 38.66 -10.44
C ASP A 228 -8.77 39.55 -10.59
N ASP A 229 -8.59 40.13 -11.78
CA ASP A 229 -7.74 41.31 -11.99
C ASP A 229 -8.14 41.99 -13.32
N ASN A 230 -9.26 42.74 -13.31
CA ASN A 230 -9.40 44.03 -14.01
C ASN A 230 -10.67 44.80 -13.61
#